data_AF-B1C8F0-F1
#
_entry.id   AF-B1C8F0-F1
#
_cell.length_a   1.000
_cell.length_b   1.000
_cell.length_c   1.000
_cell.angle_alpha   90.00
_cell.angle_beta   90.00
_cell.angle_gamma   90.00
#
_symmetry.space_group_name_H-M   'P 1'
#
loop_
_entity.id
_entity.type
_entity.pdbx_description
1 polymer ?
#
loop_
_entity_poly.entity_id
_entity_poly.type
_entity_poly.pdbx_seq_one_letter_code
_entity_poly.pdbx_strand_id
1 'polypeptide(L)'
;MKDNDKKGLKSFDDFLMPYLTDDEKILNKESDIAKDALLFGGKDFNEGLNKEVNENIDDSKPDDISDSYEENKGHFLNDNKDYSAEEEDSISDYDENEENYYKSDIEGIDRGENNDNQNGLNTSKQNNNQNKSMDVGGGKYDMLPNMVMLLILSVIVALVFLKGWDVFHGFESLLFFIVWASILSYVSIIIHEGGHFIFGKLSGYEFASFRIGNMMFVKNNGKMTYKRYHIPGTGGQCLMIPPDVKDDKYDFPNFLYSLGGVIMNFIFGGICLISYIMLPYVIFLSEGLIMGVGLSLYFGLLNGIPRKIGGIANDGANALYLDEDINSKKAFYSQLKINGLLTKGIRLKDMDESLFDVDERADYLNPLVSAMVTLKCNYLVDKKEFDKAKELILYSLDNLTDMLSVHKSELRCELLFLELMGECDKYEIDRLMNDDLKRYIETTKNNYVSRRRQLYAYELLYNEDEYKAKEQIDAFKRISSSYPYETELEGEIELLHAAHDKAVERGIVKEDK
;
A
#
# COMPACT_ATOMS: atom_id res chain seq x y z
N MET A 1 43.43 -30.47 10.76
CA MET A 1 42.73 -29.18 10.94
C MET A 1 41.58 -29.16 9.94
N LYS A 2 40.56 -30.00 10.06
CA LYS A 2 39.43 -30.02 11.02
C LYS A 2 38.68 -28.69 11.10
N ASP A 3 37.55 -28.70 10.39
CA ASP A 3 36.23 -28.11 10.71
C ASP A 3 36.16 -27.24 11.96
N ASN A 4 35.58 -26.05 11.78
CA ASN A 4 34.66 -25.46 12.76
C ASN A 4 33.69 -24.47 12.08
N ASP A 5 32.41 -24.77 12.27
CA ASP A 5 31.28 -23.85 12.42
C ASP A 5 30.72 -23.09 11.20
N LYS A 6 30.13 -23.86 10.28
CA LYS A 6 28.80 -23.50 9.76
C LYS A 6 27.74 -24.29 10.53
N LYS A 7 27.36 -23.81 11.72
CA LYS A 7 26.12 -24.26 12.38
C LYS A 7 24.95 -23.90 11.47
N GLY A 8 24.09 -24.88 11.21
CA GLY A 8 23.01 -24.82 10.25
C GLY A 8 22.09 -23.61 10.44
N LEU A 9 21.69 -23.01 9.32
CA LEU A 9 20.51 -22.17 9.23
C LEU A 9 19.31 -23.03 9.67
N LYS A 10 18.84 -22.79 10.90
CA LYS A 10 17.63 -23.38 11.46
C LYS A 10 16.43 -22.90 10.64
N SER A 11 15.51 -23.79 10.31
CA SER A 11 14.28 -23.42 9.61
C SER A 11 13.36 -22.58 10.53
N PHE A 12 12.41 -21.86 9.95
CA PHE A 12 11.39 -21.10 10.67
C PHE A 12 10.60 -21.98 11.68
N ASP A 13 10.40 -23.26 11.35
CA ASP A 13 9.76 -24.23 12.26
C ASP A 13 10.69 -24.62 13.42
N ASP A 14 12.01 -24.69 13.22
CA ASP A 14 12.99 -24.97 14.29
C ASP A 14 13.14 -23.82 15.31
N PHE A 15 12.62 -22.62 14.99
CA PHE A 15 12.72 -21.42 15.83
C PHE A 15 11.48 -21.21 16.72
N LEU A 16 10.30 -21.69 16.28
CA LEU A 16 9.03 -21.63 17.03
C LEU A 16 8.68 -22.94 17.75
N MET A 17 9.20 -24.09 17.29
CA MET A 17 8.88 -25.42 17.86
C MET A 17 9.19 -25.59 19.35
N PRO A 18 10.27 -25.02 19.94
CA PRO A 18 10.53 -25.21 21.38
C PRO A 18 9.46 -24.60 22.30
N TYR A 19 8.59 -23.73 21.78
CA TYR A 19 7.60 -22.95 22.52
C TYR A 19 6.15 -23.29 22.12
N LEU A 20 5.97 -24.37 21.33
CA LEU A 20 4.67 -24.81 20.82
C LEU A 20 4.44 -26.32 21.02
N THR A 21 5.30 -27.02 21.76
CA THR A 21 5.12 -28.45 22.03
C THR A 21 4.13 -28.67 23.16
N ASP A 22 2.85 -28.66 22.82
CA ASP A 22 1.90 -29.62 23.38
C ASP A 22 0.69 -29.71 22.44
N ASP A 23 0.84 -30.40 21.30
CA ASP A 23 -0.31 -30.72 20.44
C ASP A 23 -0.09 -32.00 19.61
N GLU A 24 0.34 -33.09 20.26
CA GLU A 24 0.12 -34.45 19.72
C GLU A 24 -1.36 -34.88 19.80
N LYS A 25 -2.29 -33.96 20.12
CA LYS A 25 -3.73 -34.25 20.23
C LYS A 25 -4.67 -33.36 19.42
N ILE A 26 -4.16 -32.42 18.62
CA ILE A 26 -5.00 -31.60 17.72
C ILE A 26 -4.53 -31.73 16.26
N LEU A 27 -4.19 -32.96 15.84
CA LEU A 27 -4.00 -33.34 14.44
C LEU A 27 -4.89 -34.53 14.06
N ASN A 28 -6.14 -34.49 14.52
CA ASN A 28 -7.19 -35.36 14.00
C ASN A 28 -8.47 -34.55 13.74
N LYS A 29 -8.42 -33.78 12.66
CA LYS A 29 -9.55 -33.64 11.74
C LYS A 29 -9.02 -33.19 10.38
N GLU A 30 -8.85 -34.18 9.51
CA GLU A 30 -8.83 -33.99 8.07
C GLU A 30 -10.10 -33.25 7.62
N SER A 31 -10.03 -31.93 7.51
CA SER A 31 -10.85 -31.09 6.62
C SER A 31 -10.29 -29.67 6.78
N ASP A 32 -9.48 -29.15 5.86
CA ASP A 32 -10.03 -28.47 4.69
C ASP A 32 -9.05 -28.42 3.50
N ILE A 33 -7.95 -29.16 3.53
CA ILE A 33 -6.98 -29.23 2.41
C ILE A 33 -7.58 -29.97 1.18
N ALA A 34 -8.62 -30.78 1.38
CA ALA A 34 -9.31 -31.51 0.31
C ALA A 34 -10.37 -30.68 -0.45
N LYS A 35 -10.71 -29.46 -0.01
CA LYS A 35 -11.71 -28.61 -0.70
C LYS A 35 -11.12 -27.69 -1.76
N ASP A 36 -9.84 -27.31 -1.64
CA ASP A 36 -9.18 -26.41 -2.60
C ASP A 36 -8.52 -27.15 -3.77
N ALA A 37 -8.35 -28.48 -3.68
CA ALA A 37 -7.79 -29.30 -4.77
C ALA A 37 -8.79 -29.64 -5.90
N LEU A 38 -10.08 -29.30 -5.73
CA LEU A 38 -11.16 -29.59 -6.71
C LEU A 38 -11.58 -28.37 -7.56
N LEU A 39 -10.99 -27.20 -7.33
CA LEU A 39 -11.36 -25.95 -8.02
C LEU A 39 -10.37 -25.49 -9.11
N PHE A 40 -9.22 -26.15 -9.28
CA PHE A 40 -8.27 -25.84 -10.36
C PHE A 40 -7.58 -27.10 -10.90
N GLY A 41 -8.06 -27.64 -12.01
CA GLY A 41 -7.27 -28.58 -12.82
C GLY A 41 -8.08 -29.57 -13.65
N GLY A 42 -8.49 -29.13 -14.84
CA GLY A 42 -8.95 -30.04 -15.88
C GLY A 42 -7.84 -30.99 -16.35
N LYS A 43 -8.23 -32.24 -16.57
CA LYS A 43 -7.67 -33.27 -17.46
C LYS A 43 -6.26 -33.02 -18.01
N ASP A 44 -5.29 -33.72 -17.45
CA ASP A 44 -4.43 -34.70 -18.15
C ASP A 44 -3.22 -35.01 -17.28
N PHE A 45 -3.39 -35.99 -16.38
CA PHE A 45 -2.29 -36.72 -15.77
C PHE A 45 -2.73 -38.17 -15.67
N ASN A 46 -2.71 -38.83 -16.83
CA ASN A 46 -2.91 -40.28 -16.95
C ASN A 46 -1.57 -40.94 -17.25
N GLU A 47 -1.46 -42.21 -16.85
CA GLU A 47 -0.31 -43.12 -16.99
C GLU A 47 0.72 -43.07 -15.87
N GLY A 48 0.33 -43.66 -14.74
CA GLY A 48 1.30 -44.02 -13.71
C GLY A 48 0.74 -44.75 -12.50
N LEU A 49 -0.41 -45.44 -12.62
CA LEU A 49 -0.95 -46.31 -11.56
C LEU A 49 -1.91 -47.32 -12.18
N ASN A 50 -1.36 -48.18 -13.05
CA ASN A 50 -1.93 -49.51 -13.24
C ASN A 50 -1.80 -50.24 -11.90
N LYS A 51 -2.91 -50.33 -11.17
CA LYS A 51 -3.08 -51.37 -10.17
C LYS A 51 -4.20 -52.27 -10.64
N GLU A 52 -3.80 -53.49 -10.94
CA GLU A 52 -4.56 -54.71 -10.65
C GLU A 52 -5.82 -54.45 -9.83
N VAL A 53 -6.95 -54.37 -10.50
CA VAL A 53 -8.21 -54.97 -10.05
C VAL A 53 -8.94 -55.43 -11.32
N ASN A 54 -8.39 -56.46 -11.96
CA ASN A 54 -9.23 -57.42 -12.65
C ASN A 54 -9.76 -58.35 -11.56
N GLU A 55 -11.05 -58.34 -11.31
CA GLU A 55 -11.84 -59.57 -11.24
C GLU A 55 -13.34 -59.24 -11.03
N ASN A 56 -14.13 -59.77 -11.97
CA ASN A 56 -15.55 -60.13 -11.83
C ASN A 56 -16.57 -58.98 -11.86
N ILE A 57 -17.18 -58.73 -13.03
CA ILE A 57 -18.48 -59.32 -13.41
C ILE A 57 -18.82 -58.90 -14.85
N ASP A 58 -19.32 -59.88 -15.58
CA ASP A 58 -19.62 -59.94 -17.00
C ASP A 58 -21.05 -59.48 -17.33
N ASP A 59 -21.21 -58.97 -18.55
CA ASP A 59 -22.37 -58.93 -19.44
C ASP A 59 -23.78 -58.54 -18.95
N SER A 60 -24.31 -57.43 -19.49
CA SER A 60 -25.28 -57.43 -20.62
C SER A 60 -26.10 -56.13 -20.78
N LYS A 61 -26.01 -55.59 -22.00
CA LYS A 61 -26.91 -54.79 -22.88
C LYS A 61 -28.21 -54.06 -22.39
N PRO A 62 -28.69 -53.07 -23.20
CA PRO A 62 -29.37 -51.84 -22.78
C PRO A 62 -30.90 -51.88 -22.96
N ASP A 63 -31.62 -50.91 -22.38
CA ASP A 63 -32.95 -50.51 -22.86
C ASP A 63 -33.29 -49.05 -22.53
N ASP A 64 -33.89 -48.40 -23.54
CA ASP A 64 -34.63 -47.14 -23.50
C ASP A 64 -35.78 -47.19 -22.47
N ILE A 65 -36.22 -46.02 -21.98
CA ILE A 65 -37.64 -45.65 -21.83
C ILE A 65 -37.73 -44.14 -21.51
N SER A 66 -38.55 -43.46 -22.32
CA SER A 66 -39.07 -42.10 -22.17
C SER A 66 -40.18 -42.03 -21.13
N ASP A 67 -40.64 -40.79 -20.87
CA ASP A 67 -41.89 -40.41 -20.17
C ASP A 67 -41.79 -40.40 -18.62
N SER A 68 -42.18 -39.36 -17.86
CA SER A 68 -43.05 -38.23 -18.14
C SER A 68 -43.36 -37.40 -16.86
N TYR A 69 -44.00 -36.24 -17.06
CA TYR A 69 -44.93 -35.51 -16.16
C TYR A 69 -44.44 -34.61 -15.01
N GLU A 70 -44.73 -33.32 -15.23
CA GLU A 70 -45.49 -32.37 -14.40
C GLU A 70 -44.97 -31.92 -13.03
N GLU A 71 -44.53 -30.65 -13.05
CA GLU A 71 -44.73 -29.68 -11.96
C GLU A 71 -46.22 -29.58 -11.59
N ASN A 72 -46.52 -29.61 -10.29
CA ASN A 72 -47.66 -28.86 -9.80
C ASN A 72 -47.45 -28.26 -8.41
N LYS A 73 -48.09 -27.10 -8.27
CA LYS A 73 -48.00 -26.05 -7.26
C LYS A 73 -48.75 -26.34 -5.96
N GLY A 74 -48.44 -25.50 -4.96
CA GLY A 74 -49.39 -24.95 -3.98
C GLY A 74 -49.47 -25.75 -2.68
N HIS A 75 -49.60 -25.18 -1.48
CA HIS A 75 -50.05 -23.88 -0.98
C HIS A 75 -49.46 -23.77 0.45
N PHE A 76 -49.20 -22.61 1.05
CA PHE A 76 -50.18 -21.70 1.68
C PHE A 76 -49.45 -20.36 1.92
N LEU A 77 -49.88 -19.27 1.27
CA LEU A 77 -50.80 -18.23 1.79
C LEU A 77 -50.17 -17.41 2.94
N ASN A 78 -49.61 -16.21 2.73
CA ASN A 78 -50.10 -14.96 2.08
C ASN A 78 -50.83 -14.04 3.07
N ASP A 79 -50.74 -12.75 2.72
CA ASP A 79 -51.51 -11.59 3.16
C ASP A 79 -50.79 -10.68 4.19
N ASN A 80 -50.66 -9.37 3.97
CA ASN A 80 -51.05 -8.46 2.89
C ASN A 80 -50.32 -7.12 3.19
N LYS A 81 -49.69 -6.46 2.20
CA LYS A 81 -50.14 -5.24 1.48
C LYS A 81 -50.28 -3.97 2.35
N ASP A 82 -50.02 -2.74 1.90
CA ASP A 82 -49.55 -2.12 0.65
C ASP A 82 -49.36 -0.61 0.98
N TYR A 83 -48.85 0.15 -0.01
CA TYR A 83 -48.92 1.61 -0.21
C TYR A 83 -47.82 2.47 0.44
N SER A 84 -47.30 3.53 -0.18
CA SER A 84 -47.13 3.99 -1.57
C SER A 84 -46.32 5.30 -1.48
N ALA A 85 -45.55 5.62 -2.51
CA ALA A 85 -44.87 6.91 -2.66
C ALA A 85 -45.85 8.05 -2.98
N GLU A 86 -45.52 9.29 -2.60
CA GLU A 86 -45.76 10.51 -3.38
C GLU A 86 -45.07 11.74 -2.74
N GLU A 87 -45.00 12.82 -3.53
CA GLU A 87 -43.97 13.85 -3.68
C GLU A 87 -44.02 15.09 -2.74
N GLU A 88 -42.93 15.86 -2.85
CA GLU A 88 -42.69 17.32 -2.69
C GLU A 88 -43.80 18.25 -2.16
N ASP A 89 -43.45 19.15 -1.21
CA ASP A 89 -43.36 20.61 -1.47
C ASP A 89 -42.99 21.45 -0.22
N SER A 90 -41.93 22.25 -0.36
CA SER A 90 -41.79 23.71 -0.14
C SER A 90 -42.18 24.46 1.19
N ILE A 91 -41.29 25.42 1.55
CA ILE A 91 -41.52 26.78 2.14
C ILE A 91 -41.20 27.08 3.65
N SER A 92 -40.33 28.10 3.80
CA SER A 92 -40.15 29.19 4.82
C SER A 92 -39.74 28.87 6.28
N ASP A 93 -39.06 29.72 7.07
CA ASP A 93 -38.94 31.18 7.21
C ASP A 93 -37.65 31.63 7.96
N TYR A 94 -37.25 32.90 7.71
CA TYR A 94 -36.61 33.98 8.51
C TYR A 94 -36.35 33.78 10.05
N ASP A 95 -35.50 34.52 10.80
CA ASP A 95 -34.84 35.84 10.64
C ASP A 95 -33.72 36.07 11.70
N GLU A 96 -32.95 37.15 11.51
CA GLU A 96 -31.84 37.73 12.29
C GLU A 96 -32.21 38.47 13.61
N ASN A 97 -31.14 38.95 14.30
CA ASN A 97 -31.02 40.08 15.26
C ASN A 97 -31.00 39.71 16.76
N GLU A 98 -30.20 40.29 17.67
CA GLU A 98 -29.44 41.56 17.67
C GLU A 98 -28.43 41.59 18.87
N GLU A 99 -27.41 42.45 18.80
CA GLU A 99 -26.43 42.79 19.85
C GLU A 99 -26.99 43.70 20.96
N ASN A 100 -26.39 43.70 22.17
CA ASN A 100 -25.65 44.86 22.76
C ASN A 100 -25.43 44.86 24.31
N TYR A 101 -24.39 45.62 24.70
CA TYR A 101 -24.05 46.25 26.02
C TYR A 101 -23.48 45.35 27.14
N TYR A 102 -22.38 45.67 27.86
CA TYR A 102 -21.95 46.95 28.46
C TYR A 102 -20.41 47.12 28.59
N LYS A 103 -20.02 48.38 28.76
CA LYS A 103 -18.68 48.97 28.91
C LYS A 103 -18.46 49.44 30.37
N SER A 104 -17.20 49.51 30.83
CA SER A 104 -16.62 50.48 31.80
C SER A 104 -15.38 49.86 32.45
N ASP A 105 -14.36 50.56 32.96
CA ASP A 105 -13.64 51.83 32.72
C ASP A 105 -12.49 51.84 33.78
N ILE A 106 -11.63 52.86 33.73
CA ILE A 106 -10.62 53.33 34.73
C ILE A 106 -9.17 52.90 34.39
N GLU A 107 -8.38 53.73 33.69
CA GLU A 107 -7.57 54.90 34.17
C GLU A 107 -6.52 54.47 35.22
N GLY A 108 -5.20 54.57 35.00
CA GLY A 108 -4.34 55.74 34.74
C GLY A 108 -3.19 55.63 35.79
N ILE A 109 -1.91 55.95 35.60
CA ILE A 109 -1.27 57.15 35.07
C ILE A 109 0.26 56.97 35.28
N ASP A 110 1.05 57.44 34.30
CA ASP A 110 2.39 58.09 34.37
C ASP A 110 3.60 57.40 35.06
N ARG A 111 4.86 57.57 34.64
CA ARG A 111 5.56 58.45 33.68
C ARG A 111 6.99 57.94 33.52
N GLY A 112 7.62 58.18 32.38
CA GLY A 112 9.07 58.07 32.25
C GLY A 112 9.59 58.02 30.82
N GLU A 113 9.30 59.07 30.04
CA GLU A 113 9.81 59.32 28.69
C GLU A 113 11.35 59.32 28.61
N ASN A 114 11.90 58.71 27.55
CA ASN A 114 12.70 59.47 26.58
C ASN A 114 12.96 58.66 25.30
N ASN A 115 12.25 59.12 24.26
CA ASN A 115 12.54 59.22 22.83
C ASN A 115 13.05 57.97 22.07
N ASP A 116 12.25 57.35 21.19
CA ASP A 116 11.71 57.87 19.91
C ASP A 116 12.83 58.31 18.95
N ASN A 117 12.94 57.85 17.69
CA ASN A 117 11.90 57.59 16.70
C ASN A 117 12.58 57.02 15.42
N GLN A 118 11.96 56.32 14.47
CA GLN A 118 10.62 55.72 14.35
C GLN A 118 10.52 55.02 12.97
N ASN A 119 9.43 54.24 12.85
CA ASN A 119 8.69 53.78 11.67
C ASN A 119 9.01 52.34 11.22
N GLY A 120 8.28 51.30 11.64
CA GLY A 120 6.87 51.19 12.09
C GLY A 120 5.97 50.84 10.88
N LEU A 121 5.58 49.58 10.64
CA LEU A 121 4.51 48.80 11.29
C LEU A 121 3.18 49.55 11.43
N ASN A 122 2.28 49.24 10.48
CA ASN A 122 0.82 49.38 10.46
C ASN A 122 0.42 48.44 9.30
N THR A 123 -0.43 47.42 9.41
CA THR A 123 -1.67 47.30 10.18
C THR A 123 -2.08 45.82 10.25
N SER A 124 -2.50 45.36 11.43
CA SER A 124 -3.29 44.13 11.63
C SER A 124 -4.72 44.51 11.98
N LYS A 125 -5.69 44.20 11.11
CA LYS A 125 -7.08 43.80 11.40
C LYS A 125 -7.92 43.86 10.12
N GLN A 126 -8.21 42.68 9.55
CA GLN A 126 -9.52 42.23 9.03
C GLN A 126 -9.32 41.11 8.00
N ASN A 127 -9.46 39.85 8.45
CA ASN A 127 -10.64 39.05 8.14
C ASN A 127 -10.53 37.66 8.76
N ASN A 128 -11.12 37.51 9.95
CA ASN A 128 -11.77 36.28 10.35
C ASN A 128 -12.97 36.08 9.42
N ASN A 129 -12.80 35.24 8.39
CA ASN A 129 -13.87 34.49 7.75
C ASN A 129 -13.24 33.53 6.74
N GLN A 130 -12.86 32.34 7.21
CA GLN A 130 -12.99 31.06 6.48
C GLN A 130 -12.53 29.90 7.38
N ASN A 131 -13.22 29.71 8.52
CA ASN A 131 -13.43 28.36 9.03
C ASN A 131 -14.49 27.72 8.13
N LYS A 132 -14.02 27.07 7.07
CA LYS A 132 -14.81 26.06 6.35
C LYS A 132 -13.91 24.83 6.35
N SER A 133 -14.41 23.74 6.94
CA SER A 133 -13.89 22.39 6.77
C SER A 133 -13.33 22.25 5.36
N MET A 134 -12.01 22.16 5.22
CA MET A 134 -11.42 21.82 3.94
C MET A 134 -11.78 20.37 3.69
N ASP A 135 -12.82 20.21 2.87
CA ASP A 135 -13.11 18.99 2.14
C ASP A 135 -11.79 18.37 1.71
N VAL A 136 -11.54 17.14 2.15
CA VAL A 136 -10.66 16.20 1.47
C VAL A 136 -11.37 15.85 0.16
N GLY A 137 -11.35 16.79 -0.78
CA GLY A 137 -12.07 16.75 -2.03
C GLY A 137 -11.19 17.34 -3.12
N GLY A 138 -10.85 16.53 -4.11
CA GLY A 138 -10.10 16.93 -5.30
C GLY A 138 -10.67 18.23 -5.88
N GLY A 139 -9.85 19.28 -5.86
CA GLY A 139 -10.28 20.61 -6.28
C GLY A 139 -10.50 20.70 -7.79
N LYS A 140 -11.17 21.76 -8.25
CA LYS A 140 -11.36 22.08 -9.69
C LYS A 140 -10.05 22.07 -10.52
N TYR A 141 -8.88 22.17 -9.87
CA TYR A 141 -7.56 22.07 -10.49
C TYR A 141 -7.10 20.62 -10.77
N ASP A 142 -7.67 19.60 -10.13
CA ASP A 142 -7.41 18.19 -10.44
C ASP A 142 -8.20 17.69 -11.65
N MET A 143 -9.31 18.34 -11.99
CA MET A 143 -10.11 17.98 -13.17
C MET A 143 -9.49 18.46 -14.47
N LEU A 144 -8.77 19.58 -14.48
CA LEU A 144 -8.25 20.18 -15.72
C LEU A 144 -7.24 19.26 -16.45
N PRO A 145 -6.24 18.65 -15.78
CA PRO A 145 -5.37 17.65 -16.43
C PRO A 145 -6.14 16.45 -16.95
N ASN A 146 -7.16 15.99 -16.21
CA ASN A 146 -8.00 14.86 -16.63
C ASN A 146 -8.86 15.23 -17.85
N MET A 147 -9.41 16.44 -17.91
CA MET A 147 -10.17 16.94 -19.06
C MET A 147 -9.29 17.14 -20.28
N VAL A 148 -8.08 17.68 -20.12
CA VAL A 148 -7.10 17.83 -21.21
C VAL A 148 -6.68 16.45 -21.73
N MET A 149 -6.43 15.49 -20.83
CA MET A 149 -6.12 14.11 -21.20
C MET A 149 -7.29 13.44 -21.93
N LEU A 150 -8.53 13.61 -21.47
CA LEU A 150 -9.72 13.11 -22.14
C LEU A 150 -9.97 13.79 -23.50
N LEU A 151 -9.64 15.07 -23.64
CA LEU A 151 -9.73 15.81 -24.90
C LEU A 151 -8.65 15.35 -25.90
N ILE A 152 -7.41 15.16 -25.45
CA ILE A 152 -6.35 14.61 -26.29
C ILE A 152 -6.73 13.19 -26.74
N LEU A 153 -7.22 12.36 -25.82
CA LEU A 153 -7.68 11.02 -26.12
C LEU A 153 -8.85 11.03 -27.10
N SER A 154 -9.83 11.91 -26.92
CA SER A 154 -10.98 12.03 -27.83
C SER A 154 -10.61 12.57 -29.20
N VAL A 155 -9.63 13.48 -29.31
CA VAL A 155 -9.09 13.96 -30.59
C VAL A 155 -8.32 12.86 -31.31
N ILE A 156 -7.52 12.05 -30.60
CA ILE A 156 -6.82 10.91 -31.21
C ILE A 156 -7.83 9.88 -31.69
N VAL A 157 -8.83 9.57 -30.87
CA VAL A 157 -9.96 8.71 -31.24
C VAL A 157 -10.68 9.29 -32.47
N ALA A 158 -10.93 10.60 -32.53
CA ALA A 158 -11.56 11.24 -33.69
C ALA A 158 -10.69 11.19 -34.97
N LEU A 159 -9.37 11.42 -34.85
CA LEU A 159 -8.43 11.30 -35.97
C LEU A 159 -8.36 9.87 -36.52
N VAL A 160 -8.52 8.89 -35.64
CA VAL A 160 -8.64 7.46 -35.98
C VAL A 160 -9.95 7.19 -36.73
N PHE A 161 -11.07 7.73 -36.26
CA PHE A 161 -12.35 7.65 -36.95
C PHE A 161 -12.30 8.31 -38.35
N LEU A 162 -11.51 9.38 -38.53
CA LEU A 162 -11.34 10.04 -39.83
C LEU A 162 -10.53 9.22 -40.85
N LYS A 163 -9.55 8.42 -40.40
CA LYS A 163 -8.80 7.49 -41.28
C LYS A 163 -9.50 6.13 -41.43
N GLY A 164 -10.60 5.93 -40.70
CA GLY A 164 -11.09 4.62 -40.32
C GLY A 164 -12.61 4.49 -40.20
N TRP A 165 -13.38 5.23 -41.00
CA TRP A 165 -14.84 5.14 -40.97
C TRP A 165 -15.35 3.70 -41.22
N ASP A 166 -14.57 2.88 -41.91
CA ASP A 166 -14.82 1.44 -42.13
C ASP A 166 -14.19 0.51 -41.06
N VAL A 167 -13.59 1.04 -39.97
CA VAL A 167 -12.84 0.26 -38.95
C VAL A 167 -13.76 -0.45 -37.95
N PHE A 168 -14.91 0.13 -37.62
CA PHE A 168 -15.79 -0.42 -36.59
C PHE A 168 -16.87 -1.32 -37.19
N HIS A 169 -16.65 -2.63 -37.15
CA HIS A 169 -17.57 -3.65 -37.66
C HIS A 169 -18.61 -4.12 -36.62
N GLY A 170 -18.96 -3.27 -35.65
CA GLY A 170 -19.93 -3.61 -34.60
C GLY A 170 -19.30 -4.31 -33.40
N PHE A 171 -19.90 -5.41 -32.95
CA PHE A 171 -19.56 -6.09 -31.68
C PHE A 171 -18.12 -6.67 -31.66
N GLU A 172 -17.60 -7.13 -32.79
CA GLU A 172 -16.25 -7.70 -32.89
C GLU A 172 -15.15 -6.68 -32.61
N SER A 173 -15.27 -5.45 -33.16
CA SER A 173 -14.34 -4.36 -32.88
C SER A 173 -14.38 -3.95 -31.40
N LEU A 174 -15.54 -4.05 -30.73
CA LEU A 174 -15.63 -3.79 -29.30
C LEU A 174 -14.85 -4.86 -28.50
N LEU A 175 -14.97 -6.14 -28.87
CA LEU A 175 -14.21 -7.22 -28.23
C LEU A 175 -12.69 -7.03 -28.44
N PHE A 176 -12.25 -6.74 -29.67
CA PHE A 176 -10.84 -6.48 -29.95
C PHE A 176 -10.32 -5.26 -29.21
N PHE A 177 -11.11 -4.19 -29.12
CA PHE A 177 -10.76 -3.02 -28.32
C PHE A 177 -10.54 -3.38 -26.85
N ILE A 178 -11.43 -4.17 -26.24
CA ILE A 178 -11.29 -4.60 -24.83
C ILE A 178 -10.05 -5.49 -24.65
N VAL A 179 -9.81 -6.43 -25.56
CA VAL A 179 -8.64 -7.30 -25.54
C VAL A 179 -7.35 -6.49 -25.64
N TRP A 180 -7.28 -5.57 -26.61
CA TRP A 180 -6.12 -4.69 -26.78
C TRP A 180 -5.93 -3.75 -25.60
N ALA A 181 -6.99 -3.12 -25.09
CA ALA A 181 -6.91 -2.25 -23.92
C ALA A 181 -6.34 -3.01 -22.72
N SER A 182 -6.80 -4.25 -22.50
CA SER A 182 -6.32 -5.11 -21.43
C SER A 182 -4.83 -5.42 -21.60
N ILE A 183 -4.42 -5.96 -22.75
CA ILE A 183 -3.02 -6.35 -23.00
C ILE A 183 -2.10 -5.12 -22.93
N LEU A 184 -2.46 -4.04 -23.61
CA LEU A 184 -1.62 -2.86 -23.76
C LEU A 184 -1.55 -2.02 -22.49
N SER A 185 -2.53 -2.13 -21.58
CA SER A 185 -2.42 -1.53 -20.25
C SER A 185 -1.27 -2.17 -19.46
N TYR A 186 -1.18 -3.51 -19.44
CA TYR A 186 -0.05 -4.21 -18.83
C TYR A 186 1.27 -3.90 -19.53
N VAL A 187 1.29 -3.89 -20.86
CA VAL A 187 2.51 -3.53 -21.62
C VAL A 187 2.96 -2.11 -21.30
N SER A 188 2.04 -1.15 -21.22
CA SER A 188 2.37 0.25 -20.87
C SER A 188 2.94 0.34 -19.46
N ILE A 189 2.39 -0.38 -18.48
CA ILE A 189 2.97 -0.45 -17.13
C ILE A 189 4.38 -1.04 -17.17
N ILE A 190 4.60 -2.15 -17.89
CA ILE A 190 5.93 -2.77 -18.00
C ILE A 190 6.94 -1.81 -18.62
N ILE A 191 6.55 -1.10 -19.68
CA ILE A 191 7.39 -0.13 -20.38
C ILE A 191 7.69 1.06 -19.47
N HIS A 192 6.70 1.53 -18.72
CA HIS A 192 6.85 2.61 -17.75
C HIS A 192 7.85 2.25 -16.65
N GLU A 193 7.62 1.14 -15.94
CA GLU A 193 8.54 0.68 -14.90
C GLU A 193 9.94 0.35 -15.49
N GLY A 194 9.97 -0.19 -16.71
CA GLY A 194 11.20 -0.41 -17.47
C GLY A 194 11.97 0.87 -17.77
N GLY A 195 11.28 2.01 -17.90
CA GLY A 195 11.89 3.32 -18.04
C GLY A 195 12.63 3.76 -16.79
N HIS A 196 12.03 3.64 -15.60
CA HIS A 196 12.75 3.91 -14.34
C HIS A 196 13.99 3.04 -14.22
N PHE A 197 13.89 1.76 -14.61
CA PHE A 197 15.04 0.86 -14.64
C PHE A 197 16.16 1.33 -15.57
N ILE A 198 15.83 1.64 -16.84
CA ILE A 198 16.81 2.06 -17.85
C ILE A 198 17.48 3.37 -17.43
N PHE A 199 16.68 4.40 -17.11
CA PHE A 199 17.21 5.71 -16.78
C PHE A 199 17.88 5.75 -15.40
N GLY A 200 17.41 4.95 -14.45
CA GLY A 200 18.12 4.73 -13.19
C GLY A 200 19.48 4.09 -13.42
N LYS A 201 19.57 3.05 -14.27
CA LYS A 201 20.86 2.44 -14.63
C LYS A 201 21.82 3.41 -15.30
N LEU A 202 21.33 4.20 -16.25
CA LEU A 202 22.12 5.24 -16.92
C LEU A 202 22.59 6.32 -15.93
N SER A 203 21.82 6.56 -14.87
CA SER A 203 22.12 7.52 -13.80
C SER A 203 22.97 6.92 -12.66
N GLY A 204 23.41 5.67 -12.78
CA GLY A 204 24.29 5.02 -11.80
C GLY A 204 23.57 4.29 -10.66
N TYR A 205 22.25 4.13 -10.73
CA TYR A 205 21.50 3.39 -9.70
C TYR A 205 21.74 1.88 -9.77
N GLU A 206 21.70 1.23 -8.61
CA GLU A 206 21.65 -0.22 -8.51
C GLU A 206 20.20 -0.72 -8.56
N PHE A 207 19.99 -1.90 -9.17
CA PHE A 207 18.67 -2.50 -9.20
C PHE A 207 18.33 -3.13 -7.84
N ALA A 208 17.15 -2.83 -7.29
CA ALA A 208 16.63 -3.47 -6.07
C ALA A 208 15.44 -4.39 -6.38
N SER A 209 14.37 -3.84 -6.94
CA SER A 209 13.16 -4.61 -7.25
C SER A 209 12.39 -4.10 -8.47
N PHE A 210 11.61 -4.98 -9.09
CA PHE A 210 10.70 -4.70 -10.19
C PHE A 210 9.40 -5.47 -9.99
N ARG A 211 8.26 -4.79 -9.97
CA ARG A 211 6.95 -5.39 -9.75
C ARG A 211 5.96 -4.97 -10.82
N ILE A 212 5.11 -5.92 -11.22
CA ILE A 212 3.93 -5.71 -12.07
C ILE A 212 2.77 -6.44 -11.39
N GLY A 213 1.75 -5.70 -10.95
CA GLY A 213 0.64 -6.24 -10.17
C GLY A 213 1.11 -6.93 -8.88
N ASN A 214 0.96 -8.26 -8.84
CA ASN A 214 1.42 -9.11 -7.74
C ASN A 214 2.76 -9.83 -8.01
N MET A 215 3.31 -9.73 -9.23
CA MET A 215 4.56 -10.39 -9.61
C MET A 215 5.73 -9.46 -9.30
N MET A 216 6.59 -9.84 -8.35
CA MET A 216 7.76 -9.06 -7.96
C MET A 216 9.05 -9.85 -8.21
N PHE A 217 10.01 -9.21 -8.88
CA PHE A 217 11.39 -9.63 -9.01
C PHE A 217 12.23 -8.78 -8.06
N VAL A 218 12.89 -9.41 -7.10
CA VAL A 218 13.70 -8.72 -6.09
C VAL A 218 15.12 -9.30 -6.05
N LYS A 219 16.12 -8.42 -5.99
CA LYS A 219 17.54 -8.78 -5.98
C LYS A 219 18.01 -9.05 -4.56
N ASN A 220 17.64 -10.21 -4.01
CA ASN A 220 18.03 -10.63 -2.67
C ASN A 220 19.48 -11.11 -2.64
N ASN A 221 20.34 -10.42 -1.88
CA ASN A 221 21.76 -10.80 -1.67
C ASN A 221 22.52 -11.10 -2.98
N GLY A 222 22.28 -10.28 -4.00
CA GLY A 222 22.92 -10.41 -5.32
C GLY A 222 22.26 -11.42 -6.26
N LYS A 223 21.24 -12.16 -5.82
CA LYS A 223 20.49 -13.12 -6.62
C LYS A 223 19.10 -12.58 -6.95
N MET A 224 18.64 -12.81 -8.17
CA MET A 224 17.26 -12.49 -8.54
C MET A 224 16.32 -13.55 -7.96
N THR A 225 15.28 -13.11 -7.26
CA THR A 225 14.25 -13.98 -6.71
C THR A 225 12.87 -13.50 -7.15
N TYR A 226 11.97 -14.46 -7.37
CA TYR A 226 10.58 -14.17 -7.72
C TYR A 226 9.71 -14.33 -6.47
N LYS A 227 8.86 -13.34 -6.22
CA LYS A 227 7.91 -13.30 -5.09
C LYS A 227 6.53 -12.86 -5.60
N ARG A 228 5.48 -13.33 -4.93
CA ARG A 228 4.09 -12.91 -5.19
C ARG A 228 3.67 -11.91 -4.12
N TYR A 229 3.84 -10.62 -4.38
CA TYR A 229 3.55 -9.58 -3.41
C TYR A 229 2.74 -8.45 -4.06
N HIS A 230 1.60 -8.11 -3.45
CA HIS A 230 0.71 -7.07 -3.93
C HIS A 230 0.72 -5.88 -2.97
N ILE A 231 0.95 -4.68 -3.50
CA ILE A 231 0.80 -3.43 -2.77
C ILE A 231 -0.47 -2.75 -3.30
N PRO A 232 -1.51 -2.61 -2.45
CA PRO A 232 -2.74 -1.95 -2.85
C PRO A 232 -2.49 -0.56 -3.43
N GLY A 233 -3.21 -0.21 -4.50
CA GLY A 233 -3.12 1.12 -5.13
C GLY A 233 -1.97 1.30 -6.13
N THR A 234 -1.21 0.25 -6.46
CA THR A 234 -0.10 0.35 -7.43
C THR A 234 -0.23 -0.70 -8.53
N GLY A 235 -0.06 -0.29 -9.80
CA GLY A 235 -0.09 -1.18 -10.96
C GLY A 235 1.27 -1.84 -11.25
N GLY A 236 2.34 -1.14 -10.95
CA GLY A 236 3.73 -1.58 -11.06
C GLY A 236 4.60 -0.83 -10.06
N GLN A 237 5.87 -1.22 -9.96
CA GLN A 237 6.87 -0.51 -9.16
C GLN A 237 8.28 -0.98 -9.53
N CYS A 238 9.13 -0.05 -9.94
CA CYS A 238 10.57 -0.25 -10.04
C CYS A 238 11.26 0.54 -8.92
N LEU A 239 11.89 -0.16 -7.98
CA LEU A 239 12.75 0.48 -6.98
C LEU A 239 14.21 0.20 -7.28
N MET A 240 15.00 1.26 -7.17
CA MET A 240 16.43 1.23 -7.39
C MET A 240 17.16 1.96 -6.27
N ILE A 241 18.39 1.53 -6.02
CA ILE A 241 19.26 2.08 -4.98
C ILE A 241 20.03 3.25 -5.58
N PRO A 242 19.87 4.48 -5.05
CA PRO A 242 20.61 5.64 -5.53
C PRO A 242 22.12 5.51 -5.24
N PRO A 243 22.97 6.17 -6.04
CA PRO A 243 24.39 6.28 -5.75
C PRO A 243 24.61 6.98 -4.40
N ASP A 244 25.71 6.64 -3.72
CA ASP A 244 26.02 7.23 -2.41
C ASP A 244 26.23 8.75 -2.54
N VAL A 245 25.53 9.51 -1.70
CA VAL A 245 25.79 10.94 -1.55
C VAL A 245 26.92 11.16 -0.55
N LYS A 246 27.76 12.17 -0.81
CA LYS A 246 28.90 12.53 0.06
C LYS A 246 28.75 13.89 0.74
N ASP A 247 27.66 14.60 0.47
CA ASP A 247 27.42 15.95 0.96
C ASP A 247 26.04 16.08 1.63
N ASP A 248 25.90 17.13 2.45
CA ASP A 248 24.66 17.44 3.16
C ASP A 248 23.55 17.96 2.24
N LYS A 249 23.83 18.12 0.93
CA LYS A 249 22.88 18.60 -0.07
C LYS A 249 22.12 17.46 -0.74
N TYR A 250 22.50 16.20 -0.46
CA TYR A 250 21.86 15.02 -1.01
C TYR A 250 21.82 15.09 -2.54
N ASP A 251 22.92 15.51 -3.18
CA ASP A 251 22.98 15.59 -4.64
C ASP A 251 23.09 14.19 -5.29
N PHE A 252 21.97 13.72 -5.85
CA PHE A 252 21.89 12.46 -6.60
C PHE A 252 20.96 12.62 -7.83
N PRO A 253 21.14 11.81 -8.89
CA PRO A 253 20.45 12.03 -10.16
C PRO A 253 18.99 11.58 -10.15
N ASN A 254 18.12 12.40 -9.56
CA ASN A 254 16.69 12.12 -9.40
C ASN A 254 15.86 12.36 -10.68
N PHE A 255 16.19 13.39 -11.47
CA PHE A 255 15.32 13.87 -12.56
C PHE A 255 15.04 12.80 -13.63
N LEU A 256 16.08 12.19 -14.18
CA LEU A 256 15.95 11.15 -15.20
C LEU A 256 15.40 9.85 -14.63
N TYR A 257 15.72 9.54 -13.38
CA TYR A 257 15.14 8.38 -12.69
C TYR A 257 13.62 8.53 -12.57
N SER A 258 13.15 9.70 -12.11
CA SER A 258 11.72 10.00 -11.98
C SER A 258 10.99 10.05 -13.32
N LEU A 259 11.55 10.69 -14.37
CA LEU A 259 10.87 10.75 -15.68
C LEU A 259 11.07 9.54 -16.58
N GLY A 260 11.90 8.56 -16.18
CA GLY A 260 12.27 7.44 -17.04
C GLY A 260 11.06 6.70 -17.61
N GLY A 261 10.07 6.40 -16.78
CA GLY A 261 8.84 5.74 -17.22
C GLY A 261 7.96 6.59 -18.11
N VAL A 262 7.89 7.90 -17.86
CA VAL A 262 7.17 8.86 -18.70
C VAL A 262 7.79 8.90 -20.11
N ILE A 263 9.11 9.00 -20.19
CA ILE A 263 9.86 9.03 -21.46
C ILE A 263 9.62 7.74 -22.25
N MET A 264 9.72 6.57 -21.61
CA MET A 264 9.54 5.29 -22.29
C MET A 264 8.11 5.08 -22.81
N ASN A 265 7.10 5.56 -22.08
CA ASN A 265 5.72 5.56 -22.59
C ASN A 265 5.59 6.41 -23.84
N PHE A 266 6.12 7.64 -23.86
CA PHE A 266 6.07 8.47 -25.07
C PHE A 266 6.83 7.86 -26.26
N ILE A 267 7.98 7.21 -26.01
CA ILE A 267 8.72 6.48 -27.04
C ILE A 267 7.87 5.34 -27.61
N PHE A 268 7.25 4.54 -26.74
CA PHE A 268 6.40 3.43 -27.16
C PHE A 268 5.18 3.91 -27.96
N GLY A 269 4.49 4.96 -27.49
CA GLY A 269 3.40 5.59 -28.23
C GLY A 269 3.85 6.10 -29.61
N GLY A 270 5.04 6.70 -29.69
CA GLY A 270 5.64 7.11 -30.96
C GLY A 270 5.89 5.94 -31.92
N ILE A 271 6.42 4.81 -31.41
CA ILE A 271 6.63 3.58 -32.18
C ILE A 271 5.29 3.04 -32.70
N CYS A 272 4.26 3.00 -31.86
CA CYS A 272 2.92 2.56 -32.27
C CYS A 272 2.33 3.47 -33.37
N LEU A 273 2.48 4.79 -33.23
CA LEU A 273 1.98 5.76 -34.20
C LEU A 273 2.69 5.62 -35.55
N ILE A 274 4.03 5.54 -35.55
CA ILE A 274 4.83 5.35 -36.77
C ILE A 274 4.43 4.04 -37.44
N SER A 275 4.30 2.95 -36.66
CA SER A 275 3.88 1.65 -37.18
C SER A 275 2.50 1.70 -37.82
N TYR A 276 1.54 2.41 -37.21
CA TYR A 276 0.19 2.59 -37.75
C TYR A 276 0.16 3.37 -39.08
N ILE A 277 1.12 4.28 -39.29
CA ILE A 277 1.22 5.05 -40.54
C ILE A 277 1.92 4.22 -41.63
N MET A 278 2.95 3.46 -41.26
CA MET A 278 3.83 2.75 -42.20
C MET A 278 3.31 1.38 -42.64
N LEU A 279 2.60 0.67 -41.77
CA LEU A 279 2.14 -0.69 -42.06
C LEU A 279 0.83 -0.68 -42.86
N PRO A 280 0.61 -1.68 -43.73
CA PRO A 280 -0.68 -1.89 -44.38
C PRO A 280 -1.79 -2.04 -43.35
N TYR A 281 -2.96 -1.52 -43.69
CA TYR A 281 -4.11 -1.60 -42.80
C TYR A 281 -4.56 -3.06 -42.64
N VAL A 282 -4.46 -3.57 -41.41
CA VAL A 282 -5.01 -4.86 -40.98
C VAL A 282 -5.81 -4.57 -39.72
N ILE A 283 -7.13 -4.78 -39.76
CA ILE A 283 -8.09 -4.32 -38.73
C ILE A 283 -7.56 -4.54 -37.31
N PHE A 284 -7.29 -5.80 -36.94
CA PHE A 284 -6.84 -6.16 -35.60
C PHE A 284 -5.52 -5.47 -35.19
N LEU A 285 -4.55 -5.39 -36.10
CA LEU A 285 -3.25 -4.76 -35.82
C LEU A 285 -3.38 -3.24 -35.74
N SER A 286 -4.12 -2.63 -36.66
CA SER A 286 -4.39 -1.20 -36.71
C SER A 286 -5.08 -0.70 -35.44
N GLU A 287 -6.12 -1.41 -34.98
CA GLU A 287 -6.82 -1.13 -33.72
C GLU A 287 -5.87 -1.22 -32.52
N GLY A 288 -5.04 -2.27 -32.45
CA GLY A 288 -4.04 -2.43 -31.40
C GLY A 288 -2.98 -1.32 -31.39
N LEU A 289 -2.47 -0.91 -32.55
CA LEU A 289 -1.48 0.16 -32.65
C LEU A 289 -2.06 1.50 -32.20
N ILE A 290 -3.29 1.82 -32.61
CA ILE A 290 -3.99 3.02 -32.17
C ILE A 290 -4.23 3.00 -30.66
N MET A 291 -4.70 1.87 -30.13
CA MET A 291 -4.86 1.69 -28.68
C MET A 291 -3.53 1.90 -27.96
N GLY A 292 -2.44 1.38 -28.53
CA GLY A 292 -1.08 1.55 -28.01
C GLY A 292 -0.69 3.03 -27.93
N VAL A 293 -0.97 3.82 -28.97
CA VAL A 293 -0.78 5.29 -28.94
C VAL A 293 -1.59 5.91 -27.80
N GLY A 294 -2.89 5.61 -27.74
CA GLY A 294 -3.80 6.19 -26.76
C GLY A 294 -3.39 5.88 -25.32
N LEU A 295 -3.13 4.61 -25.00
CA LEU A 295 -2.73 4.19 -23.65
C LEU A 295 -1.34 4.71 -23.27
N SER A 296 -0.38 4.69 -24.19
CA SER A 296 0.96 5.23 -23.94
C SER A 296 0.91 6.72 -23.59
N LEU A 297 0.12 7.49 -24.34
CA LEU A 297 -0.10 8.90 -24.05
C LEU A 297 -0.86 9.08 -22.74
N TYR A 298 -1.88 8.27 -22.47
CA TYR A 298 -2.62 8.30 -21.22
C TYR A 298 -1.69 8.08 -20.01
N PHE A 299 -0.94 6.99 -19.96
CA PHE A 299 -0.02 6.71 -18.84
C PHE A 299 1.15 7.71 -18.79
N GLY A 300 1.69 8.10 -19.94
CA GLY A 300 2.74 9.12 -20.04
C GLY A 300 2.29 10.47 -19.49
N LEU A 301 1.08 10.94 -19.81
CA LEU A 301 0.54 12.18 -19.26
C LEU A 301 0.10 12.02 -17.81
N LEU A 302 -0.46 10.87 -17.43
CA LEU A 302 -0.92 10.61 -16.07
C LEU A 302 0.24 10.75 -15.07
N ASN A 303 1.41 10.21 -15.42
CA ASN A 303 2.60 10.28 -14.58
C ASN A 303 3.48 11.51 -14.89
N GLY A 304 3.44 12.04 -16.12
CA GLY A 304 4.29 13.17 -16.54
C GLY A 304 3.77 14.55 -16.15
N ILE A 305 2.45 14.75 -16.03
CA ILE A 305 1.90 16.03 -15.56
C ILE A 305 2.06 16.09 -14.03
N PRO A 306 2.82 17.07 -13.49
CA PRO A 306 3.10 17.14 -12.05
C PRO A 306 1.83 17.26 -11.21
N ARG A 307 1.56 16.25 -10.37
CA ARG A 307 0.40 16.20 -9.48
C ARG A 307 0.74 15.53 -8.15
N LYS A 308 -0.01 15.91 -7.11
CA LYS A 308 -0.01 15.24 -5.80
C LYS A 308 -1.41 14.66 -5.54
N ILE A 309 -1.54 13.34 -5.53
CA ILE A 309 -2.83 12.67 -5.25
C ILE A 309 -2.76 12.11 -3.83
N GLY A 310 -3.63 12.59 -2.94
CA GLY A 310 -3.57 12.21 -1.52
C GLY A 310 -2.24 12.57 -0.85
N GLY A 311 -1.61 13.67 -1.30
CA GLY A 311 -0.27 14.10 -0.86
C GLY A 311 0.90 13.43 -1.61
N ILE A 312 0.68 12.27 -2.25
CA ILE A 312 1.72 11.50 -2.93
C ILE A 312 2.01 12.12 -4.30
N ALA A 313 3.27 12.53 -4.50
CA ALA A 313 3.77 13.06 -5.76
C ALA A 313 3.92 11.95 -6.80
N ASN A 314 3.39 12.17 -8.01
CA ASN A 314 3.69 11.32 -9.17
C ASN A 314 5.08 11.65 -9.75
N ASP A 315 5.50 10.90 -10.76
CA ASP A 315 6.82 11.03 -11.39
C ASP A 315 7.17 12.44 -11.85
N GLY A 316 6.24 13.12 -12.52
CA GLY A 316 6.41 14.49 -12.99
C GLY A 316 6.58 15.48 -11.83
N ALA A 317 5.84 15.28 -10.73
CA ALA A 317 6.00 16.09 -9.52
C ALA A 317 7.34 15.80 -8.81
N ASN A 318 7.75 14.54 -8.71
CA ASN A 318 9.06 14.18 -8.17
C ASN A 318 10.19 14.80 -9.00
N ALA A 319 10.11 14.72 -10.33
CA ALA A 319 11.13 15.29 -11.19
C ALA A 319 11.22 16.81 -11.11
N LEU A 320 10.10 17.50 -10.93
CA LEU A 320 10.06 18.97 -10.95
C LEU A 320 10.33 19.60 -9.58
N TYR A 321 9.82 19.00 -8.51
CA TYR A 321 9.74 19.66 -7.19
C TYR A 321 10.60 19.00 -6.11
N LEU A 322 11.20 17.83 -6.34
CA LEU A 322 11.98 17.15 -5.29
C LEU A 322 13.20 17.97 -4.83
N ASP A 323 13.81 18.74 -5.73
CA ASP A 323 14.97 19.59 -5.43
C ASP A 323 14.60 20.93 -4.73
N GLU A 324 13.30 21.25 -4.60
CA GLU A 324 12.86 22.48 -3.94
C GLU A 324 12.85 22.39 -2.41
N ASP A 325 12.71 21.17 -1.87
CA ASP A 325 12.71 20.91 -0.42
C ASP A 325 13.74 19.85 -0.05
N ILE A 326 14.72 20.26 0.76
CA ILE A 326 15.80 19.38 1.21
C ILE A 326 15.27 18.20 2.02
N ASN A 327 14.19 18.37 2.81
CA ASN A 327 13.65 17.28 3.62
C ASN A 327 13.00 16.20 2.75
N SER A 328 12.25 16.60 1.72
CA SER A 328 11.71 15.70 0.70
C SER A 328 12.81 14.95 -0.03
N LYS A 329 13.88 15.65 -0.44
CA LYS A 329 15.01 15.04 -1.14
C LYS A 329 15.75 14.01 -0.28
N LYS A 330 16.00 14.36 0.99
CA LYS A 330 16.56 13.45 2.00
C LYS A 330 15.67 12.23 2.21
N ALA A 331 14.38 12.44 2.44
CA ALA A 331 13.42 11.36 2.66
C ALA A 331 13.32 10.41 1.46
N PHE A 332 13.27 10.95 0.23
CA PHE A 332 13.26 10.15 -0.99
C PHE A 332 14.53 9.30 -1.13
N TYR A 333 15.70 9.91 -0.92
CA TYR A 333 16.97 9.18 -0.91
C TYR A 333 16.99 8.07 0.13
N SER A 334 16.67 8.40 1.39
CA SER A 334 16.68 7.47 2.52
C SER A 334 15.73 6.30 2.30
N GLN A 335 14.51 6.54 1.83
CA GLN A 335 13.54 5.47 1.56
C GLN A 335 14.04 4.49 0.49
N LEU A 336 14.58 5.01 -0.62
CA LEU A 336 15.17 4.15 -1.65
C LEU A 336 16.41 3.40 -1.13
N LYS A 337 17.22 4.06 -0.30
CA LYS A 337 18.43 3.46 0.27
C LYS A 337 18.09 2.36 1.27
N ILE A 338 17.19 2.61 2.21
CA ILE A 338 16.68 1.65 3.19
C ILE A 338 16.08 0.45 2.47
N ASN A 339 15.17 0.66 1.50
CA ASN A 339 14.61 -0.43 0.70
C ASN A 339 15.70 -1.25 0.00
N GLY A 340 16.68 -0.57 -0.62
CA GLY A 340 17.83 -1.22 -1.23
C GLY A 340 18.65 -2.07 -0.26
N LEU A 341 18.90 -1.57 0.94
CA LEU A 341 19.65 -2.28 1.98
C LEU A 341 18.87 -3.50 2.51
N LEU A 342 17.55 -3.41 2.65
CA LEU A 342 16.69 -4.56 2.96
C LEU A 342 16.85 -5.66 1.90
N THR A 343 16.83 -5.31 0.60
CA THR A 343 17.09 -6.31 -0.47
C THR A 343 18.52 -6.88 -0.44
N LYS A 344 19.46 -6.18 0.20
CA LYS A 344 20.84 -6.66 0.41
C LYS A 344 21.02 -7.44 1.71
N GLY A 345 19.93 -7.81 2.38
CA GLY A 345 20.00 -8.62 3.60
C GLY A 345 20.49 -7.84 4.82
N ILE A 346 20.40 -6.50 4.80
CA ILE A 346 20.76 -5.64 5.93
C ILE A 346 19.48 -5.26 6.66
N ARG A 347 19.38 -5.58 7.95
CA ARG A 347 18.24 -5.21 8.81
C ARG A 347 18.29 -3.73 9.19
N LEU A 348 17.14 -3.18 9.56
CA LEU A 348 17.03 -1.77 9.95
C LEU A 348 18.00 -1.44 11.09
N LYS A 349 18.04 -2.27 12.14
CA LYS A 349 18.95 -2.10 13.29
C LYS A 349 20.44 -2.06 12.94
N ASP A 350 20.83 -2.59 11.78
CA ASP A 350 22.22 -2.67 11.30
C ASP A 350 22.55 -1.58 10.26
N MET A 351 21.59 -0.71 9.92
CA MET A 351 21.79 0.42 9.01
C MET A 351 22.37 1.63 9.73
N ASP A 352 23.01 2.52 8.98
CA ASP A 352 23.48 3.81 9.50
C ASP A 352 22.30 4.65 9.98
N GLU A 353 22.39 5.15 11.22
CA GLU A 353 21.33 5.92 11.86
C GLU A 353 20.96 7.19 11.09
N SER A 354 21.92 7.80 10.38
CA SER A 354 21.71 9.02 9.57
C SER A 354 20.70 8.82 8.42
N LEU A 355 20.42 7.56 8.03
CA LEU A 355 19.37 7.27 7.06
C LEU A 355 17.96 7.53 7.61
N PHE A 356 17.81 7.60 8.94
CA PHE A 356 16.54 7.74 9.63
C PHE A 356 16.35 9.12 10.27
N ASP A 357 17.11 10.13 9.84
CA ASP A 357 17.01 11.48 10.39
C ASP A 357 15.61 12.08 10.17
N VAL A 358 15.10 12.72 11.22
CA VAL A 358 13.78 13.38 11.27
C VAL A 358 14.02 14.83 11.70
N ASP A 359 13.73 15.81 10.83
CA ASP A 359 13.78 17.24 11.17
C ASP A 359 12.41 17.69 11.66
N GLU A 360 12.32 18.08 12.93
CA GLU A 360 11.08 18.52 13.57
C GLU A 360 10.43 19.74 12.89
N ARG A 361 11.21 20.52 12.13
CA ARG A 361 10.74 21.72 11.41
C ARG A 361 10.31 21.43 9.97
N ALA A 362 10.36 20.17 9.54
CA ALA A 362 9.97 19.78 8.20
C ALA A 362 8.44 19.81 7.99
N ASP A 363 8.00 19.81 6.74
CA ASP A 363 6.59 19.74 6.39
C ASP A 363 6.08 18.28 6.42
N TYR A 364 5.34 17.92 7.47
CA TYR A 364 4.80 16.57 7.67
C TYR A 364 3.49 16.30 6.90
N LEU A 365 2.93 17.28 6.18
CA LEU A 365 1.92 17.01 5.14
C LEU A 365 2.52 16.26 3.95
N ASN A 366 3.83 16.37 3.75
CA ASN A 366 4.53 15.63 2.72
C ASN A 366 4.65 14.14 3.12
N PRO A 367 4.05 13.20 2.37
CA PRO A 367 4.11 11.79 2.70
C PRO A 367 5.54 11.23 2.79
N LEU A 368 6.48 11.74 1.99
CA LEU A 368 7.87 11.28 2.03
C LEU A 368 8.50 11.60 3.38
N VAL A 369 8.34 12.85 3.84
CA VAL A 369 8.86 13.31 5.13
C VAL A 369 8.14 12.59 6.27
N SER A 370 6.82 12.47 6.17
CA SER A 370 5.97 11.78 7.16
C SER A 370 6.38 10.32 7.36
N ALA A 371 6.68 9.59 6.29
CA ALA A 371 7.13 8.21 6.35
C ALA A 371 8.46 8.03 7.12
N MET A 372 9.31 9.06 7.18
CA MET A 372 10.59 8.98 7.90
C MET A 372 10.39 8.78 9.41
N VAL A 373 9.32 9.33 9.99
CA VAL A 373 9.00 9.09 11.41
C VAL A 373 8.68 7.63 11.66
N THR A 374 7.87 7.02 10.80
CA THR A 374 7.54 5.59 10.87
C THR A 374 8.80 4.73 10.68
N LEU A 375 9.68 5.09 9.74
CA LEU A 375 10.94 4.37 9.53
C LEU A 375 11.90 4.50 10.71
N LYS A 376 12.04 5.68 11.31
CA LYS A 376 12.85 5.87 12.52
C LYS A 376 12.28 5.10 13.70
N CYS A 377 10.95 5.07 13.85
CA CYS A 377 10.28 4.22 14.83
C CYS A 377 10.63 2.75 14.61
N ASN A 378 10.46 2.22 13.40
CA ASN A 378 10.78 0.84 13.07
C ASN A 378 12.26 0.51 13.33
N TYR A 379 13.18 1.42 13.02
CA TYR A 379 14.60 1.31 13.35
C TYR A 379 14.84 1.16 14.86
N LEU A 380 14.23 2.02 15.69
CA LEU A 380 14.36 1.98 17.15
C LEU A 380 13.73 0.71 17.74
N VAL A 381 12.58 0.29 17.22
CA VAL A 381 11.91 -0.96 17.62
C VAL A 381 12.74 -2.19 17.26
N ASP A 382 13.35 -2.23 16.07
CA ASP A 382 14.23 -3.31 15.64
C ASP A 382 15.50 -3.39 16.52
N LYS A 383 15.97 -2.25 17.04
CA LYS A 383 17.04 -2.17 18.06
C LYS A 383 16.56 -2.50 19.48
N LYS A 384 15.25 -2.72 19.68
CA LYS A 384 14.60 -2.87 20.99
C LYS A 384 14.82 -1.67 21.93
N GLU A 385 15.07 -0.48 21.37
CA GLU A 385 15.13 0.78 22.11
C GLU A 385 13.70 1.33 22.32
N PHE A 386 12.86 0.54 23.00
CA PHE A 386 11.41 0.77 23.11
C PHE A 386 11.05 2.11 23.75
N ASP A 387 11.78 2.54 24.78
CA ASP A 387 11.53 3.84 25.43
C ASP A 387 11.73 5.01 24.46
N LYS A 388 12.79 4.97 23.63
CA LYS A 388 13.05 6.00 22.62
C LYS A 388 12.03 5.95 21.49
N ALA A 389 11.59 4.76 21.09
CA ALA A 389 10.54 4.61 20.10
C ALA A 389 9.22 5.21 20.61
N LYS A 390 8.87 4.96 21.88
CA LYS A 390 7.68 5.51 22.53
C LYS A 390 7.76 7.03 22.63
N GLU A 391 8.90 7.58 23.07
CA GLU A 391 9.15 9.03 23.12
C GLU A 391 8.96 9.67 21.74
N LEU A 392 9.57 9.11 20.70
CA LEU A 392 9.42 9.59 19.32
C LEU A 392 7.96 9.58 18.86
N ILE A 393 7.22 8.49 19.11
CA ILE A 393 5.82 8.38 18.71
C ILE A 393 4.97 9.44 19.42
N LEU A 394 5.08 9.54 20.75
CA LEU A 394 4.29 10.48 21.54
C LEU A 394 4.61 11.93 21.12
N TYR A 395 5.89 12.27 21.01
CA TYR A 395 6.31 13.57 20.50
C TYR A 395 5.71 13.85 19.12
N SER A 396 5.76 12.87 18.22
CA SER A 396 5.28 13.01 16.85
C SER A 396 3.76 13.21 16.76
N LEU A 397 2.99 12.46 17.56
CA LEU A 397 1.54 12.56 17.58
C LEU A 397 1.05 13.87 18.19
N ASP A 398 1.78 14.42 19.16
CA ASP A 398 1.39 15.63 19.90
C ASP A 398 1.90 16.93 19.26
N ASN A 399 3.07 16.90 18.63
CA ASN A 399 3.78 18.13 18.21
C ASN A 399 3.91 18.29 16.69
N LEU A 400 3.90 17.20 15.90
CA LEU A 400 4.02 17.31 14.45
C LEU A 400 2.65 17.56 13.82
N THR A 401 2.40 18.83 13.49
CA THR A 401 1.16 19.26 12.84
C THR A 401 0.98 18.56 11.50
N ASP A 402 -0.26 18.21 11.18
CA ASP A 402 -0.68 17.82 9.83
C ASP A 402 -0.01 16.57 9.21
N MET A 403 0.57 15.69 10.04
CA MET A 403 0.97 14.35 9.61
C MET A 403 -0.21 13.56 9.01
N LEU A 404 0.01 12.88 7.88
CA LEU A 404 -1.02 12.09 7.20
C LEU A 404 -1.60 11.00 8.10
N SER A 405 -2.90 10.74 7.95
CA SER A 405 -3.66 9.81 8.79
C SER A 405 -3.08 8.39 8.79
N VAL A 406 -2.57 7.92 7.64
CA VAL A 406 -1.93 6.59 7.53
C VAL A 406 -0.71 6.48 8.44
N HIS A 407 0.16 7.48 8.48
CA HIS A 407 1.36 7.48 9.33
C HIS A 407 0.99 7.62 10.80
N LYS A 408 0.01 8.47 11.14
CA LYS A 408 -0.53 8.54 12.51
C LYS A 408 -1.08 7.19 12.97
N SER A 409 -1.81 6.49 12.10
CA SER A 409 -2.33 5.16 12.40
C SER A 409 -1.19 4.16 12.60
N GLU A 410 -0.20 4.09 11.72
CA GLU A 410 0.98 3.22 11.90
C GLU A 410 1.71 3.49 13.22
N LEU A 411 1.94 4.76 13.58
CA LEU A 411 2.57 5.11 14.86
C LEU A 411 1.73 4.69 16.07
N ARG A 412 0.41 4.88 16.03
CA ARG A 412 -0.49 4.40 17.11
C ARG A 412 -0.49 2.89 17.27
N CYS A 413 -0.32 2.18 16.17
CA CYS A 413 -0.23 0.72 16.17
C CYS A 413 1.06 0.22 16.81
N GLU A 414 2.16 0.92 16.56
CA GLU A 414 3.41 0.61 17.24
C GLU A 414 3.36 1.05 18.71
N LEU A 415 2.76 2.19 19.02
CA LEU A 415 2.54 2.63 20.40
C LEU A 415 1.75 1.58 21.19
N LEU A 416 0.69 1.01 20.61
CA LEU A 416 -0.05 -0.10 21.22
C LEU A 416 0.89 -1.25 21.61
N PHE A 417 1.77 -1.68 20.70
CA PHE A 417 2.74 -2.72 21.02
C PHE A 417 3.70 -2.31 22.14
N LEU A 418 4.20 -1.07 22.13
CA LEU A 418 5.09 -0.57 23.18
C LEU A 418 4.39 -0.50 24.54
N GLU A 419 3.11 -0.12 24.61
CA GLU A 419 2.33 -0.15 25.86
C GLU A 419 2.13 -1.58 26.38
N LEU A 420 1.85 -2.54 25.48
CA LEU A 420 1.71 -3.96 25.82
C LEU A 420 3.01 -4.53 26.40
N MET A 421 4.15 -4.17 25.80
CA MET A 421 5.49 -4.58 26.23
C MET A 421 5.95 -3.91 27.53
N GLY A 422 5.44 -2.72 27.85
CA GLY A 422 5.77 -1.93 29.04
C GLY A 422 5.05 -2.41 30.31
N GLU A 423 4.27 -1.53 30.94
CA GLU A 423 3.47 -1.86 32.13
C GLU A 423 2.15 -2.55 31.79
N CYS A 424 1.73 -2.54 30.52
CA CYS A 424 0.44 -3.05 30.07
C CYS A 424 -0.73 -2.38 30.81
N ASP A 425 -0.70 -1.04 30.91
CA ASP A 425 -1.79 -0.28 31.53
C ASP A 425 -3.08 -0.43 30.71
N LYS A 426 -4.09 -1.06 31.32
CA LYS A 426 -5.36 -1.35 30.67
C LYS A 426 -6.09 -0.10 30.19
N TYR A 427 -6.03 0.99 30.96
CA TYR A 427 -6.69 2.24 30.59
C TYR A 427 -6.07 2.83 29.32
N GLU A 428 -4.74 2.85 29.24
CA GLU A 428 -4.02 3.37 28.08
C GLU A 428 -4.24 2.49 26.83
N ILE A 429 -4.22 1.17 26.99
CA ILE A 429 -4.49 0.21 25.90
C ILE A 429 -5.92 0.37 25.38
N ASP A 430 -6.93 0.44 26.25
CA ASP A 430 -8.33 0.62 25.85
C ASP A 430 -8.55 1.98 25.18
N ARG A 431 -7.87 3.04 25.65
CA ARG A 431 -7.92 4.37 25.03
C ARG A 431 -7.33 4.37 23.62
N LEU A 432 -6.19 3.69 23.43
CA LEU A 432 -5.55 3.56 22.12
C LEU A 432 -6.41 2.73 21.16
N MET A 433 -7.01 1.63 21.65
CA MET A 433 -7.88 0.72 20.89
C MET A 433 -9.30 1.27 20.68
N ASN A 434 -9.38 2.52 20.22
CA ASN A 434 -10.62 3.14 19.76
C ASN A 434 -11.10 2.56 18.41
N ASP A 435 -12.30 2.95 17.99
CA ASP A 435 -12.95 2.42 16.79
C ASP A 435 -12.17 2.73 15.49
N ASP A 436 -11.44 3.84 15.46
CA ASP A 436 -10.61 4.23 14.31
C ASP A 436 -9.39 3.32 14.16
N LEU A 437 -8.66 3.08 15.27
CA LEU A 437 -7.51 2.20 15.26
C LEU A 437 -7.92 0.74 14.97
N LYS A 438 -9.03 0.29 15.56
CA LYS A 438 -9.62 -1.04 15.29
C LYS A 438 -9.96 -1.23 13.82
N ARG A 439 -10.63 -0.26 13.20
CA ARG A 439 -10.97 -0.30 11.76
C ARG A 439 -9.72 -0.33 10.89
N TYR A 440 -8.69 0.43 11.26
CA TYR A 440 -7.42 0.45 10.54
C TYR A 440 -6.66 -0.89 10.66
N ILE A 441 -6.58 -1.45 11.87
CA ILE A 441 -6.04 -2.79 12.14
C ILE A 441 -6.75 -3.84 11.29
N GLU A 442 -8.08 -3.82 11.27
CA GLU A 442 -8.88 -4.79 10.52
C GLU A 442 -8.60 -4.72 9.01
N THR A 443 -8.43 -3.51 8.48
CA THR A 443 -8.14 -3.28 7.05
C THR A 443 -6.71 -3.72 6.69
N THR A 444 -5.77 -3.69 7.63
CA THR A 444 -4.34 -3.90 7.36
C THR A 444 -3.81 -5.26 7.79
N LYS A 445 -4.51 -6.03 8.64
CA LYS A 445 -4.03 -7.32 9.18
C LYS A 445 -3.61 -8.37 8.17
N ASN A 446 -4.13 -8.31 6.94
CA ASN A 446 -3.77 -9.28 5.90
C ASN A 446 -2.57 -8.86 5.04
N ASN A 447 -2.08 -7.62 5.18
CA ASN A 447 -1.03 -7.06 4.32
C ASN A 447 0.29 -6.76 5.05
N TYR A 448 0.25 -6.64 6.39
CA TYR A 448 1.38 -6.20 7.20
C TYR A 448 1.81 -7.30 8.17
N VAL A 449 3.08 -7.66 8.13
CA VAL A 449 3.69 -8.65 9.04
C VAL A 449 3.75 -8.12 10.48
N SER A 450 4.11 -6.84 10.63
CA SER A 450 4.09 -6.12 11.92
C SER A 450 2.72 -6.12 12.57
N ARG A 451 1.65 -6.01 11.77
CA ARG A 451 0.27 -6.03 12.27
C ARG A 451 -0.07 -7.34 12.97
N ARG A 452 0.42 -8.47 12.45
CA ARG A 452 0.20 -9.79 13.07
C ARG A 452 0.98 -9.95 14.36
N ARG A 453 2.21 -9.42 14.42
CA ARG A 453 2.96 -9.33 15.69
C ARG A 453 2.23 -8.46 16.72
N GLN A 454 1.75 -7.28 16.34
CA GLN A 454 1.05 -6.39 17.26
C GLN A 454 -0.22 -7.04 17.83
N LEU A 455 -1.01 -7.72 16.97
CA LEU A 455 -2.18 -8.48 17.39
C LEU A 455 -1.82 -9.69 18.26
N TYR A 456 -0.72 -10.39 17.96
CA TYR A 456 -0.20 -11.46 18.81
C TYR A 456 0.08 -10.95 20.23
N ALA A 457 0.84 -9.85 20.35
CA ALA A 457 1.13 -9.24 21.65
C ALA A 457 -0.14 -8.78 22.37
N TYR A 458 -1.13 -8.26 21.65
CA TYR A 458 -2.41 -7.84 22.22
C TYR A 458 -3.19 -9.03 22.80
N GLU A 459 -3.38 -10.10 22.01
CA GLU A 459 -4.10 -11.28 22.49
C GLU A 459 -3.37 -11.97 23.65
N LEU A 460 -2.03 -12.03 23.60
CA LEU A 460 -1.24 -12.71 24.61
C LEU A 460 -1.09 -11.91 25.91
N LEU A 461 -0.70 -10.63 25.83
CA LEU A 461 -0.30 -9.85 27.01
C LEU A 461 -1.45 -9.07 27.65
N TYR A 462 -2.51 -8.78 26.90
CA TYR A 462 -3.65 -8.01 27.38
C TYR A 462 -4.91 -8.85 27.57
N ASN A 463 -5.28 -9.67 26.57
CA ASN A 463 -6.43 -10.56 26.70
C ASN A 463 -6.09 -11.87 27.44
N GLU A 464 -4.80 -12.19 27.58
CA GLU A 464 -4.32 -13.46 28.16
C GLU A 464 -4.94 -14.69 27.45
N ASP A 465 -5.16 -14.58 26.14
CA ASP A 465 -5.82 -15.58 25.30
C ASP A 465 -4.77 -16.25 24.38
N GLU A 466 -4.13 -17.30 24.91
CA GLU A 466 -3.09 -18.05 24.19
C GLU A 466 -3.60 -18.66 22.87
N TYR A 467 -4.88 -19.05 22.83
CA TYR A 467 -5.49 -19.62 21.64
C TYR A 467 -5.59 -18.58 20.51
N LYS A 468 -6.13 -17.39 20.80
CA LYS A 468 -6.17 -16.31 19.80
C LYS A 468 -4.79 -15.77 19.45
N ALA A 469 -3.85 -15.77 20.39
CA ALA A 469 -2.46 -15.45 20.10
C ALA A 469 -1.89 -16.44 19.06
N LYS A 470 -2.12 -17.75 19.23
CA LYS A 470 -1.71 -18.78 18.25
C LYS A 470 -2.33 -18.55 16.87
N GLU A 471 -3.59 -18.14 16.78
CA GLU A 471 -4.22 -17.78 15.50
C GLU A 471 -3.48 -16.62 14.78
N GLN A 472 -2.94 -15.65 15.52
CA GLN A 472 -2.13 -14.57 14.95
C GLN A 472 -0.77 -15.06 14.45
N ILE A 473 -0.14 -16.01 15.13
CA ILE A 473 1.07 -16.68 14.64
C ILE A 473 0.79 -17.42 13.33
N ASP A 474 -0.29 -18.20 13.26
CA ASP A 474 -0.64 -18.91 12.02
C ASP A 474 -0.94 -17.94 10.88
N ALA A 475 -1.58 -16.81 11.18
CA ALA A 475 -1.79 -15.75 10.21
C ALA A 475 -0.48 -15.07 9.77
N PHE A 476 0.46 -14.83 10.69
CA PHE A 476 1.80 -14.34 10.39
C PHE A 476 2.53 -15.30 9.44
N LYS A 477 2.47 -16.62 9.68
CA LYS A 477 3.07 -17.64 8.80
C LYS A 477 2.54 -17.56 7.37
N ARG A 478 1.21 -17.44 7.22
CA ARG A 478 0.57 -17.35 5.89
C ARG A 478 1.07 -16.15 5.09
N ILE A 479 1.11 -14.95 5.69
CA ILE A 479 1.55 -13.74 4.99
C ILE A 479 3.07 -13.71 4.76
N SER A 480 3.86 -14.30 5.65
CA SER A 480 5.32 -14.34 5.54
C SER A 480 5.80 -15.16 4.34
N SER A 481 5.03 -16.18 3.93
CA SER A 481 5.38 -17.06 2.80
C SER A 481 5.58 -16.32 1.47
N SER A 482 4.87 -15.20 1.28
CA SER A 482 4.89 -14.41 0.05
C SER A 482 5.58 -13.06 0.22
N TYR A 483 6.01 -12.73 1.44
CA TYR A 483 6.66 -11.47 1.77
C TYR A 483 8.08 -11.38 1.15
N PRO A 484 8.45 -10.24 0.57
CA PRO A 484 9.69 -10.13 -0.21
C PRO A 484 10.95 -9.89 0.62
N TYR A 485 10.84 -9.31 1.82
CA TYR A 485 11.99 -8.88 2.62
C TYR A 485 12.22 -9.81 3.83
N GLU A 486 13.19 -10.71 3.70
CA GLU A 486 13.52 -11.70 4.74
C GLU A 486 14.02 -11.04 6.04
N THR A 487 14.77 -9.94 5.92
CA THR A 487 15.32 -9.18 7.04
C THR A 487 14.25 -8.56 7.94
N GLU A 488 13.13 -8.12 7.36
CA GLU A 488 12.00 -7.62 8.14
C GLU A 488 11.29 -8.76 8.86
N LEU A 489 11.11 -9.92 8.21
CA LEU A 489 10.55 -11.11 8.87
C LEU A 489 11.39 -11.53 10.08
N GLU A 490 12.71 -11.53 9.96
CA GLU A 490 13.62 -11.84 11.07
C GLU A 490 13.41 -10.89 12.27
N GLY A 491 13.23 -9.59 12.03
CA GLY A 491 12.95 -8.63 13.09
C GLY A 491 11.58 -8.82 13.73
N GLU A 492 10.56 -9.05 12.92
CA GLU A 492 9.22 -9.33 13.45
C GLU A 492 9.18 -10.62 14.29
N ILE A 493 9.92 -11.66 13.89
CA ILE A 493 10.06 -12.90 14.67
C ILE A 493 10.77 -12.63 16.00
N GLU A 494 11.86 -11.86 16.02
CA GLU A 494 12.55 -11.50 17.26
C GLU A 494 11.64 -10.72 18.24
N LEU A 495 10.71 -9.94 17.73
CA LEU A 495 9.75 -9.18 18.53
C LEU A 495 8.55 -10.04 18.97
N LEU A 496 8.12 -11.04 18.18
CA LEU A 496 7.18 -12.08 18.62
C LEU A 496 7.74 -12.83 19.82
N HIS A 497 9.02 -13.23 19.77
CA HIS A 497 9.70 -13.84 20.92
C HIS A 497 9.78 -12.90 22.11
N ALA A 498 10.11 -11.61 21.90
CA ALA A 498 10.13 -10.65 22.99
C ALA A 498 8.77 -10.54 23.70
N ALA A 499 7.66 -10.54 22.96
CA ALA A 499 6.32 -10.53 23.54
C ALA A 499 6.02 -11.83 24.31
N HIS A 500 6.45 -12.98 23.81
CA HIS A 500 6.32 -14.25 24.52
C HIS A 500 7.14 -14.28 25.82
N ASP A 501 8.41 -13.89 25.77
CA ASP A 501 9.28 -13.80 26.95
C ASP A 501 8.67 -12.87 28.00
N LYS A 502 8.05 -11.76 27.57
CA LYS A 502 7.33 -10.84 28.45
C LYS A 502 6.11 -11.51 29.10
N ALA A 503 5.40 -12.37 28.38
CA ALA A 503 4.27 -13.13 28.92
C ALA A 503 4.72 -14.15 29.97
N VAL A 504 5.85 -14.83 29.74
CA VAL A 504 6.47 -15.73 30.72
C VAL A 504 6.94 -14.97 31.95
N GLU A 505 7.61 -13.83 31.80
CA GLU A 505 8.03 -12.94 32.89
C GLU A 505 6.85 -12.55 33.79
N ARG A 506 5.68 -12.29 33.18
CA ARG A 506 4.44 -11.92 33.88
C ARG A 506 3.65 -13.13 34.41
N GLY A 507 4.10 -14.35 34.14
CA GLY A 507 3.41 -15.59 34.56
C GLY A 507 2.09 -15.85 33.84
N ILE A 508 1.87 -15.22 32.67
CA ILE A 508 0.71 -15.46 31.80
C ILE A 508 0.87 -16.82 31.12
N VAL A 509 2.06 -17.08 30.56
CA VAL A 509 2.43 -18.35 29.95
C VAL A 509 3.35 -19.11 30.89
N LYS A 510 3.21 -20.44 30.95
CA LYS A 510 4.11 -21.29 31.73
C LYS A 510 5.44 -21.45 31.00
N GLU A 511 6.53 -21.36 31.75
CA GLU A 511 7.87 -21.67 31.24
C GLU A 511 7.93 -23.16 30.87
N ASP A 512 8.04 -23.48 29.58
CA ASP A 512 8.27 -24.85 29.11
C ASP A 512 9.64 -25.31 29.63
N LYS A 513 9.64 -26.33 30.51
CA LYS A 513 10.83 -26.86 31.18
C LYS A 513 11.62 -27.85 30.34
#